data_AF-A0A5J5AX67-F1
#
_entry.id   AF-A0A5J5AX67-F1
#
_cell.length_a   1.000
_cell.length_b   1.000
_cell.length_c   1.000
_cell.angle_alpha   90.00
_cell.angle_beta   90.00
_cell.angle_gamma   90.00
#
_symmetry.space_group_name_H-M   'P 1'
#
loop_
_entity.id
_entity.type
_entity.pdbx_description
1 polymer ?
#
loop_
_entity_poly.entity_id
_entity_poly.type
_entity_poly.pdbx_seq_one_letter_code
_entity_poly.pdbx_strand_id
1 'polypeptide(L)'
;MKIEELDDVETDGTCNQDRVTGRQIVRVDAKRALVGAGARILFYPTLLYNVFRNKIQAEFRWWDEVDQFLLLGAVPFPKDVPRLKRLGVGGVITLNEPYETLVPTSLYHSHGIDHLVIPTRDYLFAPSFVDINRAVDFIHKNASCGRTTYVHCKAGRGRSTTVVLCYLVEYKNMTPAAALEYVRSRRPRVLLAPSQWKAVQEFKHWRLATTALSTSGDAVLITKADLEGYHGTCDDNAGKELAIVPGVAKARPMIARLSCLFASLKVSGGFGPVARLMTEARAC
;
A
#
# COMPACT_ATOMS: atom_id res chain seq x y z
N MET A 1 16.92 -44.08 1.72
CA MET A 1 16.28 -44.42 3.00
C MET A 1 15.51 -43.20 3.44
N LYS A 2 14.18 -43.33 3.56
CA LYS A 2 13.24 -42.28 4.00
C LYS A 2 13.56 -41.85 5.42
N ILE A 3 13.42 -40.56 5.71
CA ILE A 3 13.28 -40.07 7.08
C ILE A 3 11.85 -39.57 7.17
N GLU A 4 11.04 -40.33 7.89
CA GLU A 4 9.63 -40.10 8.10
C GLU A 4 9.43 -38.94 9.08
N GLU A 5 8.43 -38.11 8.77
CA GLU A 5 7.87 -37.11 9.66
C GLU A 5 7.16 -37.83 10.82
N LEU A 6 7.49 -37.46 12.06
CA LEU A 6 6.73 -37.84 13.24
C LEU A 6 5.63 -36.80 13.44
N ASP A 7 4.41 -37.18 13.08
CA ASP A 7 3.17 -36.52 13.49
C ASP A 7 2.98 -36.69 15.00
N ASP A 8 2.98 -35.57 15.73
CA ASP A 8 2.58 -35.55 17.14
C ASP A 8 1.05 -35.62 17.23
N VAL A 9 0.58 -36.74 17.77
CA VAL A 9 -0.82 -37.08 18.05
C VAL A 9 -1.45 -36.09 19.05
N GLU A 10 -2.53 -35.43 18.63
CA GLU A 10 -3.48 -34.79 19.54
C GLU A 10 -4.39 -35.85 20.19
N THR A 11 -4.42 -35.86 21.52
CA THR A 11 -5.50 -36.52 22.29
C THR A 11 -6.14 -35.46 23.20
N ASP A 12 -7.39 -35.14 22.89
CA ASP A 12 -8.23 -34.17 23.62
C ASP A 12 -8.73 -34.75 24.96
N GLY A 13 -8.91 -33.87 25.94
CA GLY A 13 -9.26 -34.21 27.31
C GLY A 13 -9.40 -32.99 28.22
N THR A 14 -10.44 -32.21 27.97
CA THR A 14 -11.25 -31.35 28.86
C THR A 14 -10.58 -30.54 30.00
N CYS A 15 -10.92 -29.24 29.99
CA CYS A 15 -10.84 -28.24 31.07
C CYS A 15 -9.47 -27.59 31.35
N ASN A 16 -9.15 -26.51 30.61
CA ASN A 16 -8.41 -25.34 31.11
C ASN A 16 -8.33 -24.24 30.04
N GLN A 17 -9.35 -23.39 29.95
CA GLN A 17 -9.41 -22.32 28.94
C GLN A 17 -8.52 -21.10 29.28
N ASP A 18 -7.92 -21.04 30.47
CA ASP A 18 -7.09 -19.89 30.90
C ASP A 18 -5.57 -20.11 30.79
N ARG A 19 -5.08 -21.35 30.67
CA ARG A 19 -3.62 -21.64 30.64
C ARG A 19 -3.02 -21.66 29.24
N VAL A 20 -3.81 -21.99 28.22
CA VAL A 20 -3.35 -22.08 26.82
C VAL A 20 -3.02 -20.68 26.28
N THR A 21 -3.86 -19.69 26.59
CA THR A 21 -3.71 -18.30 26.16
C THR A 21 -2.43 -17.68 26.69
N GLY A 22 -2.13 -17.84 27.99
CA GLY A 22 -0.92 -17.27 28.61
C GLY A 22 0.38 -17.84 28.04
N ARG A 23 0.48 -19.17 27.86
CA ARG A 23 1.69 -19.82 27.32
C ARG A 23 1.93 -19.47 25.85
N GLN A 24 0.86 -19.36 25.07
CA GLN A 24 0.94 -19.00 23.66
C GLN A 24 1.34 -17.52 23.46
N ILE A 25 0.78 -16.61 24.26
CA ILE A 25 1.14 -15.19 24.27
C ILE A 25 2.64 -15.01 24.57
N VAL A 26 3.15 -15.62 25.66
CA VAL A 26 4.57 -15.54 26.03
C VAL A 26 5.48 -16.07 24.92
N ARG A 27 5.11 -17.18 24.26
CA ARG A 27 5.89 -17.75 23.15
C ARG A 27 5.90 -16.84 21.92
N VAL A 28 4.80 -16.15 21.64
CA VAL A 28 4.69 -15.18 20.53
C VAL A 28 5.52 -13.94 20.83
N ASP A 29 5.48 -13.43 22.06
CA ASP A 29 6.24 -12.25 22.46
C ASP A 29 7.74 -12.52 22.50
N ALA A 30 8.16 -13.69 23.00
CA ALA A 30 9.56 -14.11 22.95
C ALA A 30 10.08 -14.23 21.50
N LYS A 31 9.30 -14.85 20.60
CA LYS A 31 9.63 -14.91 19.17
C LYS A 31 9.74 -13.51 18.55
N ARG A 32 8.80 -12.61 18.87
CA ARG A 32 8.80 -11.22 18.42
C ARG A 32 10.03 -10.45 18.91
N ALA A 33 10.40 -10.63 20.17
CA ALA A 33 11.58 -10.01 20.78
C ALA A 33 12.88 -10.51 20.12
N LEU A 34 13.02 -11.82 19.94
CA LEU A 34 14.18 -12.43 19.30
C LEU A 34 14.35 -11.97 17.84
N VAL A 35 13.25 -11.95 17.07
CA VAL A 35 13.25 -11.43 15.70
C VAL A 35 13.63 -9.95 15.68
N GLY A 36 13.13 -9.15 16.64
CA GLY A 36 13.49 -7.74 16.76
C GLY A 36 14.96 -7.51 17.12
N ALA A 37 15.57 -8.35 17.96
CA ALA A 37 16.99 -8.26 18.30
C ALA A 37 17.87 -8.65 17.10
N GLY A 38 17.54 -9.76 16.43
CA GLY A 38 18.25 -10.20 15.23
C GLY A 38 18.15 -9.18 14.09
N ALA A 39 16.98 -8.57 13.87
CA ALA A 39 16.79 -7.54 12.86
C ALA A 39 17.67 -6.31 13.09
N ARG A 40 17.91 -5.91 14.35
CA ARG A 40 18.80 -4.80 14.71
C ARG A 40 20.26 -5.12 14.42
N ILE A 41 20.75 -6.26 14.90
CA ILE A 41 22.15 -6.68 14.74
C ILE A 41 22.49 -6.85 13.25
N LEU A 42 21.58 -7.46 12.49
CA LEU A 42 21.79 -7.74 11.08
C LEU A 42 21.49 -6.55 10.16
N PHE A 43 20.96 -5.43 10.68
CA PHE A 43 20.55 -4.29 9.85
C PHE A 43 21.72 -3.73 9.03
N TYR A 44 22.78 -3.24 9.69
CA TYR A 44 23.91 -2.60 9.02
C TYR A 44 24.73 -3.56 8.14
N PRO A 45 25.06 -4.80 8.57
CA PRO A 45 25.78 -5.75 7.71
C PRO A 45 25.02 -6.06 6.41
N THR A 46 23.72 -6.32 6.48
CA THR A 46 22.92 -6.63 5.29
C THR A 46 22.59 -5.39 4.46
N LEU A 47 22.53 -4.20 5.08
CA LEU A 47 22.46 -2.93 4.35
C LEU A 47 23.74 -2.69 3.56
N LEU A 48 24.91 -2.90 4.17
CA LEU A 48 26.21 -2.76 3.50
C LEU A 48 26.30 -3.71 2.30
N TYR A 49 25.85 -4.96 2.47
CA TYR A 49 25.73 -5.90 1.35
C TYR A 49 24.85 -5.35 0.22
N ASN A 50 23.68 -4.78 0.53
CA ASN A 50 22.80 -4.15 -0.47
C ASN A 50 23.48 -2.97 -1.18
N VAL A 51 24.23 -2.12 -0.45
CA VAL A 51 24.99 -1.00 -1.03
C VAL A 51 26.08 -1.50 -1.97
N PHE A 52 26.84 -2.51 -1.56
CA PHE A 52 27.88 -3.12 -2.37
C PHE A 52 27.29 -3.71 -3.65
N ARG A 53 26.19 -4.46 -3.55
CA ARG A 53 25.49 -4.98 -4.73
C ARG A 53 24.99 -3.87 -5.65
N ASN A 54 24.42 -2.79 -5.11
CA ASN A 54 23.97 -1.64 -5.90
C ASN A 54 25.12 -0.99 -6.69
N LYS A 55 26.34 -0.99 -6.14
CA LYS A 55 27.50 -0.40 -6.82
C LYS A 55 28.07 -1.29 -7.93
N ILE A 56 27.95 -2.62 -7.78
CA ILE A 56 28.62 -3.58 -8.67
C ILE A 56 27.66 -4.11 -9.74
N GLN A 57 26.39 -4.31 -9.37
CA GLN A 57 25.38 -4.88 -10.26
C GLN A 57 24.52 -3.73 -10.80
N ALA A 58 24.70 -3.38 -12.08
CA ALA A 58 23.90 -2.35 -12.75
C ALA A 58 22.39 -2.64 -12.71
N GLU A 59 22.01 -3.91 -12.63
CA GLU A 59 20.63 -4.38 -12.47
C GLU A 59 20.02 -4.05 -11.10
N PHE A 60 20.85 -3.82 -10.08
CA PHE A 60 20.39 -3.49 -8.74
C PHE A 60 20.22 -1.97 -8.60
N ARG A 61 19.16 -1.42 -9.20
CA ARG A 61 18.82 0.02 -9.09
C ARG A 61 18.24 0.33 -7.71
N TRP A 62 18.70 1.36 -6.99
CA TRP A 62 18.26 1.65 -5.60
C TRP A 62 16.72 1.81 -5.47
N TRP A 63 16.12 2.49 -6.45
CA TRP A 63 14.68 2.61 -6.65
C TRP A 63 14.30 2.43 -8.12
N ASP A 64 13.05 2.07 -8.35
CA ASP A 64 12.45 1.90 -9.67
C ASP A 64 11.14 2.70 -9.74
N GLU A 65 10.87 3.30 -10.89
CA GLU A 65 9.54 3.82 -11.20
C GLU A 65 8.61 2.64 -11.53
N VAL A 66 7.58 2.49 -10.70
CA VAL A 66 6.62 1.39 -10.85
C VAL A 66 5.48 1.83 -11.75
N ASP A 67 4.94 3.02 -11.49
CA ASP A 67 3.83 3.63 -12.20
C ASP A 67 4.02 5.15 -12.20
N GLN A 68 3.23 5.87 -13.01
CA GLN A 68 3.30 7.33 -13.06
C GLN A 68 3.11 7.92 -11.66
N PHE A 69 4.06 8.75 -11.22
CA PHE A 69 4.12 9.35 -9.88
C PHE A 69 4.35 8.37 -8.72
N LEU A 70 4.87 7.17 -8.98
CA LEU A 70 5.13 6.16 -7.94
C LEU A 70 6.50 5.52 -8.07
N LEU A 71 7.37 5.78 -7.09
CA LEU A 71 8.69 5.16 -6.96
C LEU A 71 8.70 4.12 -5.83
N LEU A 72 9.32 2.96 -6.08
CA LEU A 72 9.54 1.90 -5.09
C LEU A 72 11.04 1.67 -4.90
N GLY A 73 11.53 1.68 -3.65
CA GLY A 73 12.97 1.53 -3.43
C GLY A 73 13.44 1.06 -2.04
N ALA A 74 14.76 1.03 -1.93
CA ALA A 74 15.50 0.74 -0.69
C ALA A 74 15.60 1.97 0.23
N VAL A 75 16.16 1.83 1.43
CA VAL A 75 16.29 2.94 2.38
C VAL A 75 17.15 4.06 1.79
N PRO A 76 16.68 5.31 1.71
CA PRO A 76 17.47 6.41 1.15
C PRO A 76 18.58 6.85 2.12
N PHE A 77 19.63 7.43 1.57
CA PHE A 77 20.64 8.15 2.34
C PHE A 77 20.33 9.66 2.33
N PRO A 78 20.88 10.45 3.28
CA PRO A 78 20.69 11.91 3.29
C PRO A 78 21.01 12.59 1.95
N LYS A 79 22.05 12.13 1.26
CA LYS A 79 22.45 12.61 -0.08
C LYS A 79 21.43 12.32 -1.18
N ASP A 80 20.52 11.37 -0.98
CA ASP A 80 19.49 11.02 -1.95
C ASP A 80 18.29 11.97 -1.87
N VAL A 81 18.07 12.65 -0.74
CA VAL A 81 16.89 13.53 -0.55
C VAL A 81 16.81 14.64 -1.60
N PRO A 82 17.90 15.39 -1.90
CA PRO A 82 17.87 16.37 -2.99
C PRO A 82 17.62 15.73 -4.36
N ARG A 83 18.10 14.49 -4.59
CA ARG A 83 17.87 13.76 -5.83
C ARG A 83 16.41 13.32 -5.97
N LEU A 84 15.79 12.85 -4.89
CA LEU A 84 14.36 12.55 -4.84
C LEU A 84 13.54 13.80 -5.16
N LYS A 85 13.89 14.96 -4.57
CA LYS A 85 13.19 16.22 -4.87
C LYS A 85 13.25 16.59 -6.36
N ARG A 86 14.42 16.44 -7.00
CA ARG A 86 14.58 16.69 -8.45
C ARG A 86 13.78 15.73 -9.33
N LEU A 87 13.46 14.53 -8.84
CA LEU A 87 12.58 13.56 -9.52
C LEU A 87 11.08 13.89 -9.33
N GLY A 88 10.75 15.06 -8.79
CA GLY A 88 9.37 15.46 -8.53
C GLY A 88 8.74 14.77 -7.31
N VAL A 89 9.56 14.15 -6.44
CA VAL A 89 9.06 13.54 -5.21
C VAL A 89 8.52 14.63 -4.29
N GLY A 90 7.21 14.58 -4.05
CA GLY A 90 6.49 15.44 -3.12
C GLY A 90 6.13 14.74 -1.81
N GLY A 91 6.23 13.41 -1.75
CA GLY A 91 5.97 12.64 -0.54
C GLY A 91 6.84 11.39 -0.42
N VAL A 92 7.18 11.01 0.80
CA VAL A 92 7.94 9.80 1.14
C VAL A 92 7.14 8.97 2.15
N ILE A 93 7.07 7.66 1.90
CA ILE A 93 6.52 6.70 2.86
C ILE A 93 7.64 5.79 3.34
N THR A 94 7.91 5.83 4.64
CA THR A 94 8.94 5.02 5.31
C THR A 94 8.29 3.88 6.09
N LEU A 95 8.55 2.64 5.65
CA LEU A 95 8.03 1.42 6.30
C LEU A 95 8.99 0.86 7.37
N ASN A 96 10.13 1.52 7.56
CA ASN A 96 11.20 1.12 8.45
C ASN A 96 10.84 1.35 9.91
N GLU A 97 11.29 0.46 10.80
CA GLU A 97 11.32 0.78 12.23
C GLU A 97 12.36 1.89 12.50
N PRO A 98 12.24 2.67 13.58
CA PRO A 98 13.10 3.83 13.82
C PRO A 98 14.60 3.54 13.73
N TYR A 99 15.04 2.37 14.21
CA TYR A 99 16.46 1.95 14.18
C TYR A 99 16.97 1.58 12.77
N GLU A 100 16.08 1.46 11.79
CA GLU A 100 16.40 1.17 10.39
C GLU A 100 16.39 2.44 9.52
N THR A 101 16.12 3.62 10.10
CA THR A 101 16.02 4.89 9.36
C THR A 101 17.37 5.59 9.28
N LEU A 102 17.71 6.13 8.10
CA LEU A 102 18.97 6.86 7.85
C LEU A 102 18.75 8.35 7.55
N VAL A 103 17.51 8.73 7.32
CA VAL A 103 17.10 10.10 6.96
C VAL A 103 16.07 10.57 7.98
N PRO A 104 16.34 11.66 8.72
CA PRO A 104 15.37 12.19 9.65
C PRO A 104 14.22 12.90 8.90
N THR A 105 13.02 12.89 9.50
CA THR A 105 11.84 13.59 8.97
C THR A 105 12.11 15.07 8.64
N SER A 106 12.92 15.74 9.47
CA SER A 106 13.28 17.14 9.27
C SER A 106 13.98 17.40 7.94
N LEU A 107 14.80 16.46 7.45
CA LEU A 107 15.50 16.61 6.17
C LEU A 107 14.51 16.58 5.00
N TYR A 108 13.51 15.70 5.03
CA TYR A 108 12.45 15.69 4.02
C TYR A 108 11.66 17.00 4.02
N HIS A 109 11.23 17.46 5.20
CA HIS A 109 10.46 18.69 5.35
C HIS A 109 11.25 19.92 4.87
N SER A 110 12.56 19.97 5.13
CA SER A 110 13.43 21.06 4.63
C SER A 110 13.49 21.16 3.10
N HIS A 111 13.18 20.06 2.39
CA HIS A 111 13.08 20.01 0.93
C HIS A 111 11.63 20.08 0.43
N GLY A 112 10.67 20.39 1.30
CA GLY A 112 9.24 20.41 0.97
C GLY A 112 8.74 19.06 0.47
N ILE A 113 9.14 17.99 1.17
CA ILE A 113 8.67 16.62 0.94
C ILE A 113 7.87 16.20 2.17
N ASP A 114 6.61 15.85 1.96
CA ASP A 114 5.73 15.32 3.00
C ASP A 114 6.22 13.93 3.43
N HIS A 115 6.24 13.62 4.73
CA HIS A 115 6.77 12.35 5.22
C HIS A 115 5.73 11.56 6.03
N LEU A 116 5.42 10.34 5.58
CA LEU A 116 4.55 9.40 6.27
C LEU A 116 5.37 8.21 6.79
N VAL A 117 5.36 8.01 8.12
CA VAL A 117 6.08 6.91 8.77
C VAL A 117 5.10 5.83 9.19
N ILE A 118 5.32 4.60 8.73
CA ILE A 118 4.51 3.41 9.04
C ILE A 118 5.48 2.30 9.51
N PRO A 119 5.92 2.32 10.77
CA PRO A 119 6.89 1.36 11.27
C PRO A 119 6.35 -0.06 11.15
N THR A 120 7.01 -0.88 10.33
CA THR A 120 6.61 -2.28 10.12
C THR A 120 7.84 -3.15 10.30
N ARG A 121 7.79 -4.15 11.19
CA ARG A 121 8.89 -5.11 11.38
C ARG A 121 9.23 -5.84 10.09
N ASP A 122 10.52 -5.98 9.79
CA ASP A 122 10.96 -6.60 8.54
C ASP A 122 10.70 -8.11 8.48
N TYR A 123 10.81 -8.67 7.26
CA TYR A 123 10.75 -10.09 6.91
C TYR A 123 9.42 -10.83 7.08
N LEU A 124 8.77 -10.75 8.24
CA LEU A 124 7.63 -11.64 8.55
C LEU A 124 6.30 -10.91 8.70
N PHE A 125 6.30 -9.58 8.73
CA PHE A 125 5.13 -8.79 9.06
C PHE A 125 4.68 -7.94 7.88
N ALA A 126 3.37 -7.78 7.77
CA ALA A 126 2.71 -6.81 6.91
C ALA A 126 2.32 -5.58 7.75
N PRO A 127 2.23 -4.39 7.15
CA PRO A 127 1.60 -3.25 7.81
C PRO A 127 0.12 -3.55 8.10
N SER A 128 -0.45 -2.89 9.10
CA SER A 128 -1.88 -3.04 9.41
C SER A 128 -2.75 -2.54 8.24
N PHE A 129 -3.98 -3.03 8.08
CA PHE A 129 -4.86 -2.55 7.01
C PHE A 129 -5.15 -1.05 7.10
N VAL A 130 -5.27 -0.51 8.31
CA VAL A 130 -5.44 0.93 8.55
C VAL A 130 -4.24 1.70 8.02
N ASP A 131 -3.03 1.23 8.30
CA ASP A 131 -1.81 1.87 7.82
C ASP A 131 -1.63 1.73 6.31
N ILE A 132 -1.95 0.56 5.75
CA ILE A 132 -1.97 0.36 4.29
C ILE A 132 -2.93 1.36 3.65
N ASN A 133 -4.14 1.53 4.20
CA ASN A 133 -5.11 2.48 3.67
C ASN A 133 -4.57 3.92 3.72
N ARG A 134 -4.01 4.35 4.85
CA ARG A 134 -3.36 5.67 4.99
C ARG A 134 -2.26 5.87 3.95
N ALA A 135 -1.43 4.85 3.71
CA ALA A 135 -0.36 4.91 2.72
C ALA A 135 -0.89 5.00 1.28
N VAL A 136 -1.90 4.19 0.96
CA VAL A 136 -2.56 4.15 -0.35
C VAL A 136 -3.22 5.50 -0.66
N ASP A 137 -3.91 6.09 0.31
CA ASP A 137 -4.53 7.42 0.18
C ASP A 137 -3.47 8.52 0.05
N PHE A 138 -2.36 8.42 0.77
CA PHE A 138 -1.24 9.35 0.65
C PHE A 138 -0.62 9.31 -0.76
N ILE A 139 -0.40 8.12 -1.33
CA ILE A 139 0.09 7.97 -2.71
C ILE A 139 -0.91 8.60 -3.68
N HIS A 140 -2.20 8.29 -3.55
CA HIS A 140 -3.23 8.79 -4.45
C HIS A 140 -3.34 10.31 -4.40
N LYS A 141 -3.34 10.91 -3.20
CA LYS A 141 -3.35 12.37 -3.02
C LYS A 141 -2.18 13.04 -3.74
N ASN A 142 -0.97 12.50 -3.62
CA ASN A 142 0.20 13.06 -4.31
C ASN A 142 0.10 12.92 -5.82
N ALA A 143 -0.28 11.74 -6.32
CA ALA A 143 -0.44 11.49 -7.74
C ALA A 143 -1.50 12.40 -8.39
N SER A 144 -2.62 12.64 -7.71
CA SER A 144 -3.67 13.57 -8.16
C SER A 144 -3.22 15.03 -8.22
N CYS A 145 -2.14 15.39 -7.53
CA CYS A 145 -1.49 16.69 -7.62
C CYS A 145 -0.27 16.71 -8.56
N GLY A 146 -0.03 15.64 -9.34
CA GLY A 146 1.15 15.52 -10.20
C GLY A 146 2.47 15.39 -9.43
N ARG A 147 2.43 14.99 -8.14
CA ARG A 147 3.60 14.80 -7.29
C ARG A 147 3.92 13.33 -7.14
N THR A 148 5.20 12.99 -7.26
CA THR A 148 5.67 11.61 -7.11
C THR A 148 5.72 11.21 -5.63
N THR A 149 5.32 9.99 -5.31
CA THR A 149 5.51 9.39 -3.98
C THR A 149 6.62 8.35 -4.01
N TYR A 150 7.58 8.45 -3.09
CA TYR A 150 8.61 7.44 -2.89
C TYR A 150 8.26 6.52 -1.72
N VAL A 151 8.03 5.24 -2.01
CA VAL A 151 7.69 4.23 -1.01
C VAL A 151 8.90 3.32 -0.80
N HIS A 152 9.40 3.26 0.44
CA HIS A 152 10.59 2.46 0.74
C HIS A 152 10.49 1.69 2.04
N CYS A 153 11.30 0.63 2.12
CA CYS A 153 11.65 -0.05 3.35
C CYS A 153 13.17 -0.15 3.42
N LYS A 154 13.74 -1.26 3.90
CA LYS A 154 15.19 -1.49 3.86
C LYS A 154 15.72 -1.75 2.44
N ALA A 155 15.22 -2.78 1.76
CA ALA A 155 15.68 -3.19 0.42
C ALA A 155 14.65 -2.94 -0.69
N GLY A 156 13.45 -2.47 -0.34
CA GLY A 156 12.34 -2.29 -1.27
C GLY A 156 11.85 -3.60 -1.89
N ARG A 157 11.68 -4.66 -1.07
CA ARG A 157 11.33 -6.01 -1.56
C ARG A 157 9.98 -6.51 -1.06
N GLY A 158 9.74 -6.40 0.25
CA GLY A 158 8.53 -6.88 0.94
C GLY A 158 7.63 -5.73 1.38
N ARG A 159 7.85 -5.18 2.58
CA ARG A 159 7.00 -4.17 3.26
C ARG A 159 6.51 -3.03 2.35
N SER A 160 7.42 -2.32 1.70
CA SER A 160 7.07 -1.21 0.79
C SER A 160 6.33 -1.68 -0.46
N THR A 161 6.69 -2.87 -0.95
CA THR A 161 6.00 -3.48 -2.09
C THR A 161 4.58 -3.85 -1.74
N THR A 162 4.30 -4.33 -0.53
CA THR A 162 2.93 -4.60 -0.05
C THR A 162 2.04 -3.37 -0.22
N VAL A 163 2.50 -2.20 0.22
CA VAL A 163 1.76 -0.92 0.05
C VAL A 163 1.55 -0.57 -1.42
N VAL A 164 2.60 -0.68 -2.24
CA VAL A 164 2.53 -0.40 -3.68
C VAL A 164 1.51 -1.32 -4.38
N LEU A 165 1.50 -2.61 -4.04
CA LEU A 165 0.54 -3.55 -4.61
C LEU A 165 -0.90 -3.21 -4.21
N CYS A 166 -1.13 -2.87 -2.94
CA CYS A 166 -2.45 -2.43 -2.49
C CYS A 166 -2.92 -1.16 -3.21
N TYR A 167 -2.01 -0.21 -3.50
CA TYR A 167 -2.32 0.98 -4.29
C TYR A 167 -2.73 0.62 -5.73
N LEU A 168 -1.99 -0.27 -6.39
CA LEU A 168 -2.32 -0.71 -7.76
C LEU A 168 -3.65 -1.47 -7.82
N VAL A 169 -3.93 -2.32 -6.83
CA VAL A 169 -5.21 -3.04 -6.72
C VAL A 169 -6.38 -2.08 -6.58
N GLU A 170 -6.20 -1.04 -5.77
CA GLU A 170 -7.26 -0.06 -5.49
C GLU A 170 -7.47 0.92 -6.64
N TYR A 171 -6.41 1.65 -7.02
CA TYR A 171 -6.54 2.81 -7.91
C TYR A 171 -6.22 2.50 -9.37
N LYS A 172 -5.64 1.33 -9.67
CA LYS A 172 -5.35 0.88 -11.05
C LYS A 172 -6.18 -0.33 -11.47
N ASN A 173 -7.14 -0.74 -10.62
CA ASN A 173 -8.07 -1.85 -10.88
C ASN A 173 -7.37 -3.17 -11.26
N MET A 174 -6.17 -3.39 -10.75
CA MET A 174 -5.45 -4.65 -10.98
C MET A 174 -5.92 -5.72 -9.99
N THR A 175 -5.88 -6.99 -10.41
CA THR A 175 -5.94 -8.10 -9.45
C THR A 175 -4.63 -8.16 -8.65
N PRO A 176 -4.62 -8.71 -7.42
CA PRO A 176 -3.38 -8.89 -6.65
C PRO A 176 -2.26 -9.58 -7.44
N ALA A 177 -2.59 -10.61 -8.22
CA ALA A 177 -1.63 -11.35 -9.04
C ALA A 177 -1.08 -10.49 -10.18
N ALA A 178 -1.94 -9.79 -10.92
CA ALA A 178 -1.54 -8.90 -11.99
C ALA A 178 -0.67 -7.74 -11.48
N ALA A 179 -1.03 -7.16 -10.32
CA ALA A 179 -0.21 -6.13 -9.67
C ALA A 179 1.18 -6.66 -9.30
N LEU A 180 1.27 -7.88 -8.76
CA LEU A 180 2.56 -8.48 -8.39
C LEU A 180 3.44 -8.73 -9.62
N GLU A 181 2.87 -9.28 -10.69
CA GLU A 181 3.58 -9.50 -11.95
C GLU A 181 4.04 -8.17 -12.57
N TYR A 182 3.15 -7.17 -12.59
CA TYR A 182 3.43 -5.82 -13.05
C TYR A 182 4.63 -5.24 -12.32
N VAL A 183 4.63 -5.25 -10.97
CA VAL A 183 5.76 -4.72 -10.19
C VAL A 183 7.01 -5.54 -10.42
N ARG A 184 6.93 -6.88 -10.52
CA ARG A 184 8.10 -7.74 -10.77
C ARG A 184 8.76 -7.45 -12.11
N SER A 185 8.00 -7.12 -13.15
CA SER A 185 8.60 -6.78 -14.44
C SER A 185 9.38 -5.45 -14.41
N ARG A 186 9.08 -4.55 -13.46
CA ARG A 186 9.85 -3.30 -13.24
C ARG A 186 10.95 -3.49 -12.19
N ARG A 187 10.72 -4.32 -11.18
CA ARG A 187 11.63 -4.61 -10.07
C ARG A 187 11.68 -6.12 -9.78
N PRO A 188 12.51 -6.89 -10.52
CA PRO A 188 12.51 -8.36 -10.47
C PRO A 188 12.80 -8.98 -9.10
N ARG A 189 13.46 -8.23 -8.21
CA ARG A 189 13.87 -8.69 -6.87
C ARG A 189 12.78 -8.64 -5.80
N VAL A 190 11.56 -8.26 -6.16
CA VAL A 190 10.41 -8.25 -5.24
C VAL A 190 10.14 -9.65 -4.70
N LEU A 191 10.01 -9.72 -3.37
CA LEU A 191 9.72 -10.95 -2.65
C LEU A 191 8.89 -10.61 -1.41
N LEU A 192 7.66 -11.10 -1.37
CA LEU A 192 6.74 -10.90 -0.26
C LEU A 192 6.75 -12.11 0.67
N ALA A 193 6.64 -11.84 1.97
CA ALA A 193 6.32 -12.86 2.96
C ALA A 193 4.87 -13.34 2.80
N PRO A 194 4.51 -14.54 3.31
CA PRO A 194 3.13 -15.03 3.27
C PRO A 194 2.11 -14.06 3.88
N SER A 195 2.45 -13.43 5.02
CA SER A 195 1.60 -12.42 5.68
C SER A 195 1.40 -11.17 4.82
N GLN A 196 2.45 -10.73 4.13
CA GLN A 196 2.42 -9.59 3.21
C GLN A 196 1.57 -9.90 1.98
N TRP A 197 1.69 -11.09 1.41
CA TRP A 197 0.86 -11.50 0.28
C TRP A 197 -0.61 -11.60 0.66
N LYS A 198 -0.91 -12.21 1.81
CA LYS A 198 -2.26 -12.29 2.36
C LYS A 198 -2.89 -10.91 2.53
N ALA A 199 -2.14 -9.94 3.07
CA ALA A 199 -2.60 -8.57 3.21
C ALA A 199 -2.99 -7.93 1.87
N VAL A 200 -2.23 -8.17 0.79
CA VAL A 200 -2.58 -7.66 -0.55
C VAL A 200 -3.89 -8.28 -1.07
N GLN A 201 -4.10 -9.57 -0.84
CA GLN A 201 -5.31 -10.28 -1.29
C GLN A 201 -6.57 -9.78 -0.56
N GLU A 202 -6.45 -9.48 0.73
CA GLU A 202 -7.57 -9.13 1.59
C GLU A 202 -7.89 -7.63 1.63
N PHE A 203 -6.92 -6.76 1.28
CA PHE A 203 -7.03 -5.30 1.44
C PHE A 203 -8.29 -4.69 0.82
N LYS A 204 -8.60 -5.03 -0.44
CA LYS A 204 -9.75 -4.44 -1.15
C LYS A 204 -11.08 -4.78 -0.47
N HIS A 205 -11.24 -6.03 -0.03
CA HIS A 205 -12.43 -6.47 0.69
C HIS A 205 -12.55 -5.77 2.05
N TRP A 206 -11.43 -5.67 2.78
CA TRP A 206 -11.38 -4.94 4.04
C TRP A 206 -11.79 -3.47 3.88
N ARG A 207 -11.31 -2.81 2.81
CA ARG A 207 -11.63 -1.40 2.53
C ARG A 207 -13.11 -1.19 2.18
N LEU A 208 -13.70 -2.10 1.41
CA LEU A 208 -15.13 -2.09 1.08
C LEU A 208 -15.99 -2.30 2.33
N ALA A 209 -15.65 -3.26 3.17
CA ALA A 209 -16.36 -3.51 4.42
C ALA A 209 -16.30 -2.29 5.36
N THR A 210 -15.12 -1.67 5.50
CA THR A 210 -14.94 -0.48 6.36
C THR A 210 -15.77 0.72 5.87
N THR A 211 -15.84 0.93 4.55
CA THR A 211 -16.69 1.96 3.94
C THR A 211 -18.17 1.69 4.22
N ALA A 212 -18.63 0.44 4.08
CA ALA A 212 -20.02 0.06 4.32
C ALA A 212 -20.46 0.25 5.78
N LEU A 213 -19.61 -0.11 6.75
CA LEU A 213 -19.88 0.14 8.17
C LEU A 213 -19.96 1.65 8.48
N SER A 214 -19.11 2.46 7.86
CA SER A 214 -19.12 3.91 8.07
C SER A 214 -20.40 4.56 7.54
N THR A 215 -20.98 4.05 6.45
CA THR A 215 -22.25 4.56 5.91
C THR A 215 -23.49 4.14 6.71
N SER A 216 -23.37 3.10 7.56
CA SER A 216 -24.47 2.62 8.41
C SER A 216 -24.54 3.33 9.77
N GLY A 217 -23.53 4.15 10.12
CA GLY A 217 -23.43 4.85 11.41
C GLY A 217 -24.28 6.13 11.54
N ASP A 218 -24.91 6.61 10.46
CA ASP A 218 -25.78 7.79 10.47
C ASP A 218 -27.27 7.47 10.73
N ALA A 219 -27.60 6.20 10.99
CA ALA A 219 -28.94 5.83 11.42
C ALA A 219 -29.13 6.16 12.91
N VAL A 220 -29.71 7.33 13.21
CA VAL A 220 -30.24 7.62 14.54
C VAL A 220 -31.40 6.66 14.80
N LEU A 221 -31.19 5.69 15.69
CA LEU A 221 -32.25 4.81 16.17
C LEU A 221 -33.18 5.62 17.07
N ILE A 222 -34.26 6.17 16.50
CA ILE A 222 -35.36 6.75 17.26
C ILE A 222 -36.12 5.58 17.89
N THR A 223 -36.04 5.44 19.21
CA THR A 223 -36.81 4.44 19.95
C THR A 223 -38.23 4.95 20.18
N LYS A 224 -39.17 4.03 20.46
CA LYS A 224 -40.57 4.39 20.75
C LYS A 224 -40.67 5.36 21.94
N ALA A 225 -39.74 5.29 22.89
CA ALA A 225 -39.64 6.21 24.03
C ALA A 225 -39.24 7.64 23.61
N ASP A 226 -38.49 7.81 22.51
CA ASP A 226 -38.13 9.13 21.98
C ASP A 226 -39.31 9.84 21.29
N LEU A 227 -40.39 9.09 21.00
CA LEU A 227 -41.65 9.60 20.46
C LEU A 227 -42.70 9.87 21.56
N GLU A 228 -42.46 9.44 22.80
CA GLU A 228 -43.37 9.63 23.94
C GLU A 228 -43.22 11.05 24.51
N GLY A 229 -43.87 12.00 23.84
CA GLY A 229 -43.88 13.40 24.24
C GLY A 229 -44.58 14.32 23.25
N TYR A 230 -44.76 13.88 22.00
CA TYR A 230 -45.56 14.57 20.99
C TYR A 230 -47.04 14.13 21.06
N HIS A 231 -47.71 14.41 22.17
CA HIS A 231 -49.17 14.43 22.19
C HIS A 231 -49.64 15.83 21.82
N GLY A 232 -49.79 16.06 20.52
CA GLY A 232 -50.58 17.18 20.00
C GLY A 232 -52.06 16.88 20.22
N THR A 233 -52.69 17.55 21.17
CA THR A 233 -54.14 17.57 21.32
C THR A 233 -54.75 18.48 20.26
N CYS A 234 -55.56 17.94 19.35
CA CYS A 234 -56.74 18.61 18.81
C CYS A 234 -57.59 17.66 17.95
N ASP A 235 -58.89 17.79 18.16
CA ASP A 235 -60.01 17.03 17.60
C ASP A 235 -60.16 17.08 16.07
N ASP A 236 -60.88 16.05 15.60
CA ASP A 236 -61.80 15.99 14.47
C ASP A 236 -61.36 16.32 13.03
N ASN A 237 -61.39 15.24 12.24
CA ASN A 237 -62.09 15.14 10.96
C ASN A 237 -61.54 15.97 9.77
N ALA A 238 -60.58 15.40 9.03
CA ALA A 238 -60.56 15.45 7.57
C ALA A 238 -59.48 14.48 7.05
N GLY A 239 -59.88 13.55 6.19
CA GLY A 239 -58.96 12.68 5.48
C GLY A 239 -57.95 13.50 4.67
N LYS A 240 -56.65 13.33 4.99
CA LYS A 240 -55.54 13.66 4.09
C LYS A 240 -54.45 12.60 4.22
N GLU A 241 -54.34 11.86 3.14
CA GLU A 241 -53.22 11.01 2.75
C GLU A 241 -51.88 11.72 3.03
N LEU A 242 -51.06 11.13 3.90
CA LEU A 242 -49.68 11.57 4.11
C LEU A 242 -48.86 11.06 2.93
N ALA A 243 -48.53 12.00 2.03
CA ALA A 243 -47.66 11.78 0.90
C ALA A 243 -46.29 11.25 1.37
N ILE A 244 -45.99 10.01 0.97
CA ILE A 244 -44.62 9.50 0.93
C ILE A 244 -43.88 10.38 -0.07
N VAL A 245 -43.00 11.26 0.40
CA VAL A 245 -42.03 11.94 -0.47
C VAL A 245 -40.90 10.93 -0.71
N PRO A 246 -40.71 10.42 -1.94
CA PRO A 246 -39.50 9.68 -2.25
C PRO A 246 -38.36 10.69 -2.19
N GLY A 247 -37.42 10.48 -1.27
CA GLY A 247 -36.15 11.20 -1.28
C GLY A 247 -35.53 11.08 -2.66
N VAL A 248 -35.28 12.24 -3.28
CA VAL A 248 -34.69 12.38 -4.61
C VAL A 248 -33.44 11.51 -4.69
N ALA A 249 -33.48 10.50 -5.57
CA ALA A 249 -32.29 9.80 -6.00
C ALA A 249 -31.34 10.85 -6.60
N LYS A 250 -30.24 11.17 -5.90
CA LYS A 250 -29.15 11.95 -6.48
C LYS A 250 -28.67 11.21 -7.71
N ALA A 251 -29.01 11.75 -8.88
CA ALA A 251 -28.46 11.33 -10.15
C ALA A 251 -26.94 11.30 -10.05
N ARG A 252 -26.35 10.16 -10.44
CA ARG A 252 -24.91 10.05 -10.66
C ARG A 252 -24.49 11.11 -11.67
N PRO A 253 -23.42 11.89 -11.45
CA PRO A 253 -22.86 12.69 -12.53
C PRO A 253 -22.35 11.72 -13.60
N MET A 254 -22.93 11.80 -14.79
CA MET A 254 -22.42 11.14 -15.99
C MET A 254 -21.02 11.69 -16.27
N ILE A 255 -19.98 10.89 -16.04
CA ILE A 255 -18.68 11.16 -16.66
C ILE A 255 -18.88 10.92 -18.15
N ALA A 256 -18.98 12.02 -18.90
CA ALA A 256 -18.88 12.00 -20.35
C ALA A 256 -17.54 11.36 -20.73
N ARG A 257 -17.60 10.19 -21.38
CA ARG A 257 -16.46 9.60 -22.05
C ARG A 257 -16.10 10.53 -23.20
N LEU A 258 -15.02 11.31 -23.06
CA LEU A 258 -14.36 11.92 -24.22
C LEU A 258 -13.76 10.78 -25.04
N SER A 259 -14.53 10.30 -26.01
CA SER A 259 -14.06 9.52 -27.13
C SER A 259 -13.27 10.44 -28.06
N CYS A 260 -11.95 10.51 -27.86
CA CYS A 260 -11.06 11.03 -28.90
C CYS A 260 -10.98 9.99 -30.02
N LEU A 261 -11.75 10.24 -31.08
CA LEU A 261 -11.61 9.64 -32.39
C LEU A 261 -10.20 9.99 -32.92
N PHE A 262 -9.27 9.04 -32.89
CA PHE A 262 -8.14 9.09 -33.81
C PHE A 262 -8.44 8.16 -34.97
N ALA A 263 -8.82 8.80 -36.07
CA ALA A 263 -8.93 8.19 -37.37
C ALA A 263 -7.59 7.59 -37.80
N SER A 264 -7.63 6.31 -38.16
CA SER A 264 -6.59 5.62 -38.90
C SER A 264 -6.32 6.33 -40.23
N LEU A 265 -5.13 6.91 -40.38
CA LEU A 265 -4.57 7.24 -41.69
C LEU A 265 -3.41 6.29 -41.97
N LYS A 266 -3.77 5.25 -42.72
CA LYS A 266 -2.89 4.27 -43.34
C LYS A 266 -2.39 4.87 -44.65
N VAL A 267 -1.14 5.33 -44.69
CA VAL A 267 -0.43 5.55 -45.96
C VAL A 267 0.62 4.45 -46.08
N SER A 268 0.44 3.67 -47.13
CA SER A 268 1.35 2.65 -47.63
C SER A 268 2.35 3.29 -48.58
N GLY A 269 3.62 2.88 -48.53
CA GLY A 269 4.60 3.20 -49.56
C GLY A 269 6.03 3.25 -49.01
N GLY A 270 6.72 2.10 -49.00
CA GLY A 270 8.13 2.02 -48.59
C GLY A 270 9.09 2.41 -49.72
N PHE A 271 10.36 2.65 -49.35
CA PHE A 271 11.57 2.25 -50.07
C PHE A 271 12.82 2.60 -49.23
N GLY A 272 13.61 1.57 -48.89
CA GLY A 272 15.08 1.56 -48.97
C GLY A 272 15.94 2.31 -47.90
N PRO A 273 17.10 1.74 -47.49
CA PRO A 273 17.90 2.22 -46.36
C PRO A 273 19.04 3.16 -46.78
N VAL A 274 19.41 4.11 -45.91
CA VAL A 274 20.69 4.83 -45.99
C VAL A 274 21.41 4.74 -44.66
N ALA A 275 22.65 4.27 -44.74
CA ALA A 275 23.56 4.00 -43.64
C ALA A 275 24.32 5.25 -43.17
N ARG A 276 24.91 5.11 -41.97
CA ARG A 276 26.05 5.84 -41.37
C ARG A 276 25.82 7.31 -41.00
N LEU A 277 25.96 7.62 -39.71
CA LEU A 277 27.27 8.04 -39.17
C LEU A 277 27.24 8.00 -37.63
N MET A 278 28.17 7.27 -37.04
CA MET A 278 28.54 7.40 -35.64
C MET A 278 29.42 8.65 -35.50
N THR A 279 29.22 9.42 -34.44
CA THR A 279 30.27 10.33 -33.97
C THR A 279 30.36 10.26 -32.46
N GLU A 280 31.46 9.65 -32.06
CA GLU A 280 32.06 9.58 -30.74
C GLU A 280 32.43 11.00 -30.27
N ALA A 281 32.13 11.35 -29.02
CA ALA A 281 32.71 12.52 -28.36
C ALA A 281 33.19 12.12 -26.96
N ARG A 282 34.51 12.23 -26.80
CA ARG A 282 35.29 11.94 -25.60
C ARG A 282 35.10 12.99 -24.50
N ALA A 283 35.45 12.54 -23.30
CA ALA A 283 35.61 13.27 -22.06
C ALA A 283 36.54 14.49 -22.14
N CYS A 284 36.22 15.48 -21.30
CA CYS A 284 37.12 16.14 -20.35
C CYS A 284 36.39 16.20 -19.00
#